data_AF-A0A3C2CPS5-F1
#
_entry.id   AF-A0A3C2CPS5-F1
#
_cell.length_a   1.000
_cell.length_b   1.000
_cell.length_c   1.000
_cell.angle_alpha   90.00
_cell.angle_beta   90.00
_cell.angle_gamma   90.00
#
_symmetry.space_group_name_H-M   'P 1'
#
loop_
_entity.id
_entity.type
_entity.pdbx_description
1 polymer ?
#
loop_
_entity_poly.entity_id
_entity_poly.type
_entity_poly.pdbx_seq_one_letter_code
_entity_poly.pdbx_strand_id
1 'polypeptide(L)'
;MTMNAKQLYEKMVDYKQFATTLLTVGVFFYMGIIIPSETKVMADIYIATGASLGFLAGSFLFFTIAKRYRNRLIESEEGQEMLMKK
;
A
#
# COMPACT_ATOMS: atom_id res chain seq x y z
N MET A 1 -8.32 15.26 -19.97
CA MET A 1 -8.46 13.88 -20.50
C MET A 1 -9.13 13.03 -19.43
N THR A 2 -10.32 12.50 -19.70
CA THR A 2 -10.98 11.49 -18.88
C THR A 2 -10.23 10.16 -19.04
N MET A 3 -9.88 9.50 -17.94
CA MET A 3 -9.25 8.17 -18.00
C MET A 3 -10.28 7.14 -18.44
N ASN A 4 -9.89 6.20 -19.31
CA ASN A 4 -10.76 5.06 -19.67
C ASN A 4 -10.70 3.95 -18.60
N ALA A 5 -11.60 2.96 -18.70
CA ALA A 5 -11.70 1.86 -17.74
C ALA A 5 -10.37 1.09 -17.58
N LYS A 6 -9.64 0.87 -18.68
CA LYS A 6 -8.33 0.20 -18.68
C LYS A 6 -7.29 0.94 -17.85
N GLN A 7 -7.10 2.22 -18.11
CA GLN A 7 -6.17 3.05 -17.35
C GLN A 7 -6.53 3.14 -15.88
N LEU A 8 -7.84 3.14 -15.57
CA LEU A 8 -8.35 3.17 -14.20
C LEU A 8 -8.04 1.86 -13.45
N TYR A 9 -8.18 0.72 -14.14
CA TYR A 9 -7.80 -0.60 -13.63
C TYR A 9 -6.29 -0.73 -13.42
N GLU A 10 -5.48 -0.34 -14.40
CA GLU A 10 -4.02 -0.38 -14.29
C GLU A 10 -3.53 0.44 -13.09
N LYS A 11 -4.02 1.68 -12.93
CA LYS A 11 -3.69 2.49 -11.75
C LYS A 11 -4.16 1.84 -10.44
N MET A 12 -5.35 1.25 -10.40
CA MET A 12 -5.83 0.54 -9.22
C MET A 12 -4.86 -0.58 -8.81
N VAL A 13 -4.40 -1.37 -9.78
CA VAL A 13 -3.45 -2.46 -9.57
C VAL A 13 -2.11 -1.92 -9.07
N ASP A 14 -1.58 -0.88 -9.69
CA ASP A 14 -0.33 -0.24 -9.29
C ASP A 14 -0.39 0.26 -7.83
N TYR A 15 -1.44 1.03 -7.48
CA TYR A 15 -1.60 1.51 -6.10
C TYR A 15 -1.73 0.38 -5.10
N LYS A 16 -2.41 -0.72 -5.47
CA LYS A 16 -2.48 -1.90 -4.60
C LYS A 16 -1.11 -2.54 -4.41
N GLN A 17 -0.32 -2.66 -5.48
CA GLN A 17 1.02 -3.24 -5.43
C GLN A 17 1.97 -2.37 -4.59
N PHE A 18 1.95 -1.05 -4.77
CA PHE A 18 2.69 -0.13 -3.93
C PHE A 18 2.26 -0.24 -2.46
N ALA A 19 0.96 -0.26 -2.19
CA ALA A 19 0.44 -0.39 -0.83
C ALA A 19 0.96 -1.67 -0.14
N THR A 20 0.91 -2.81 -0.85
CA THR A 20 1.44 -4.08 -0.34
C THR A 20 2.96 -4.00 -0.12
N THR A 21 3.70 -3.40 -1.04
CA THR A 21 5.16 -3.26 -0.91
C THR A 21 5.55 -2.42 0.31
N LEU A 22 4.92 -1.26 0.49
CA LEU A 22 5.12 -0.41 1.67
C LEU A 22 4.77 -1.15 2.96
N LEU A 23 3.66 -1.90 2.98
CA LEU A 23 3.25 -2.68 4.15
C LEU A 23 4.32 -3.71 4.52
N THR A 24 4.79 -4.48 3.55
CA THR A 24 5.83 -5.49 3.74
C THR A 24 7.11 -4.86 4.28
N VAL A 25 7.56 -3.75 3.71
CA VAL A 25 8.75 -3.02 4.19
C VAL A 25 8.54 -2.51 5.62
N GLY A 26 7.37 -1.96 5.95
CA GLY A 26 7.04 -1.50 7.30
C GLY A 26 7.05 -2.62 8.35
N VAL A 27 6.62 -3.83 7.98
CA VAL A 27 6.69 -5.03 8.83
C VAL A 27 8.14 -5.44 9.10
N PHE A 28 9.04 -5.34 8.13
CA PHE A 28 10.46 -5.63 8.36
C PHE A 28 11.11 -4.65 9.35
N PHE A 29 10.79 -3.35 9.27
CA PHE A 29 11.23 -2.38 10.28
C PHE A 29 10.69 -2.73 11.67
N TYR A 30 9.43 -3.16 11.76
CA TYR A 30 8.83 -3.60 13.01
C TYR A 30 9.51 -4.86 13.58
N MET A 31 9.80 -5.86 12.74
CA MET A 31 10.54 -7.05 13.14
C MET A 31 11.93 -6.69 13.70
N GLY A 32 12.63 -5.73 13.07
CA GLY A 32 13.92 -5.23 13.57
C GLY A 32 13.85 -4.67 14.99
N ILE A 33 12.69 -4.13 15.40
CA ILE A 33 12.47 -3.62 16.76
C ILE A 33 12.19 -4.75 17.75
N ILE A 34 11.40 -5.76 17.38
CA ILE A 34 10.99 -6.85 18.27
C ILE A 34 12.15 -7.79 18.62
N ILE A 35 13.04 -8.10 17.67
CA ILE A 35 14.11 -9.09 17.89
C ILE A 35 15.07 -8.57 18.97
N PRO A 36 15.20 -9.22 20.15
CA PRO A 36 16.08 -8.74 21.21
C PRO A 36 17.54 -8.67 20.75
N SER A 37 18.25 -7.59 21.12
CA SER A 37 19.69 -7.48 20.86
C SER A 37 20.34 -6.61 21.93
N GLU A 38 21.49 -7.04 22.43
CA GLU A 38 22.20 -6.37 23.54
C GLU A 38 22.76 -4.98 23.17
N THR A 39 22.87 -4.67 21.88
CA THR A 39 23.48 -3.43 21.36
C THR A 39 22.48 -2.40 20.85
N LYS A 40 21.19 -2.50 21.21
CA LYS A 40 20.16 -1.57 20.70
C LYS A 40 20.30 -0.18 21.32
N VAL A 41 20.69 0.80 20.50
CA VAL A 41 20.68 2.21 20.88
C VAL A 41 19.25 2.74 20.79
N MET A 42 18.82 3.54 21.77
CA MET A 42 17.46 4.12 21.79
C MET A 42 17.11 4.87 20.49
N ALA A 43 18.09 5.55 19.89
CA ALA A 43 17.93 6.24 18.61
C ALA A 43 17.49 5.29 17.48
N ASP A 44 18.11 4.11 17.37
CA ASP A 44 17.78 3.11 16.35
C ASP A 44 16.35 2.58 16.51
N ILE A 45 15.91 2.40 17.77
CA ILE A 45 14.54 2.00 18.09
C ILE A 45 13.54 3.07 17.62
N TYR A 46 13.79 4.35 17.93
CA TYR A 46 12.89 5.44 17.52
C TYR A 46 12.86 5.61 16.00
N ILE A 47 14.01 5.52 15.33
CA ILE A 47 14.10 5.61 13.87
C ILE A 47 13.35 4.45 13.21
N ALA A 48 13.58 3.21 13.65
CA ALA A 48 12.89 2.04 13.10
C ALA A 48 11.38 2.10 13.37
N THR A 49 10.96 2.57 14.54
CA THR A 49 9.55 2.75 14.89
C THR A 49 8.90 3.80 13.99
N GLY A 50 9.55 4.95 13.85
CA GLY A 50 9.09 6.02 12.96
C GLY A 50 9.00 5.56 11.51
N ALA A 51 10.00 4.83 11.02
CA ALA A 51 9.98 4.22 9.69
C ALA A 51 8.80 3.25 9.53
N SER A 52 8.66 2.29 10.45
CA SER A 52 7.56 1.31 10.42
C SER A 52 6.18 1.99 10.36
N LEU A 53 5.93 2.99 11.21
CA LEU A 53 4.70 3.77 11.20
C LEU A 53 4.51 4.57 9.89
N GLY A 54 5.58 5.18 9.37
CA GLY A 54 5.54 5.91 8.10
C GLY A 54 5.19 5.01 6.91
N PHE A 55 5.82 3.84 6.82
CA PHE A 55 5.53 2.83 5.80
C PHE A 55 4.11 2.29 5.92
N LEU A 56 3.63 2.03 7.14
CA LEU A 56 2.25 1.60 7.39
C LEU A 56 1.23 2.68 6.98
N ALA A 57 1.46 3.93 7.37
CA ALA A 57 0.60 5.05 6.99
C ALA A 57 0.57 5.23 5.46
N GLY A 58 1.73 5.19 4.80
CA GLY A 58 1.83 5.24 3.34
C GLY A 58 1.08 4.09 2.64
N SER A 59 1.22 2.87 3.16
CA SER A 59 0.46 1.72 2.69
C SER A 59 -1.05 1.94 2.79
N PHE A 60 -1.54 2.39 3.94
CA PHE A 60 -2.95 2.69 4.17
C PHE A 60 -3.48 3.74 3.19
N LEU A 61 -2.71 4.80 2.92
CA LEU A 61 -3.06 5.83 1.94
C LEU A 61 -3.21 5.23 0.53
N PHE A 62 -2.26 4.40 0.08
CA PHE A 62 -2.34 3.78 -1.25
C PHE A 62 -3.46 2.74 -1.35
N PHE A 63 -3.74 1.97 -0.30
CA PHE A 63 -4.94 1.11 -0.28
C PHE A 63 -6.23 1.92 -0.40
N THR A 64 -6.30 3.06 0.28
CA THR A 64 -7.45 3.98 0.19
C THR A 64 -7.62 4.51 -1.23
N ILE A 65 -6.52 4.88 -1.89
CA ILE A 65 -6.54 5.35 -3.28
C ILE A 65 -6.95 4.21 -4.23
N ALA A 66 -6.36 3.02 -4.10
CA ALA A 66 -6.76 1.85 -4.89
C ALA A 66 -8.26 1.53 -4.72
N LYS A 67 -8.78 1.64 -3.50
CA LYS A 67 -10.22 1.46 -3.23
C LYS A 67 -11.08 2.49 -3.97
N ARG A 68 -10.65 3.75 -4.05
CA ARG A 68 -11.36 4.79 -4.84
C ARG A 68 -11.38 4.45 -6.32
N TYR A 69 -10.27 3.98 -6.89
CA TYR A 69 -10.23 3.52 -8.28
C TYR A 69 -11.15 2.32 -8.52
N ARG A 70 -11.15 1.35 -7.61
CA ARG A 70 -12.06 0.20 -7.66
C ARG A 70 -13.53 0.63 -7.65
N ASN A 71 -13.90 1.57 -6.78
CA ASN A 71 -15.28 2.06 -6.71
C ASN A 71 -15.72 2.71 -8.02
N ARG A 72 -14.85 3.51 -8.65
CA ARG A 72 -15.12 4.11 -9.96
C ARG A 72 -15.26 3.08 -11.08
N LEU A 73 -14.49 1.99 -11.05
CA LEU A 73 -14.63 0.90 -12.02
C LEU A 73 -15.99 0.21 -11.92
N ILE A 74 -16.52 0.05 -10.71
CA ILE A 74 -17.82 -0.59 -10.46
C ILE A 74 -18.98 0.22 -11.06
N GLU A 75 -18.82 1.52 -11.27
CA GLU A 75 -19.85 2.40 -11.84
C GLU A 75 -20.06 2.21 -13.36
N SER A 76 -19.20 1.44 -14.04
CA SER A 76 -19.26 1.22 -15.50
C SER A 76 -19.25 -0.26 -15.87
N GLU A 77 -19.99 -0.64 -16.92
CA GLU A 77 -20.03 -2.02 -17.42
C GLU A 77 -18.64 -2.52 -17.87
N GLU A 78 -17.91 -1.71 -18.65
CA GLU A 78 -16.52 -2.00 -19.03
C GLU A 78 -15.61 -2.20 -17.80
N GLY A 79 -15.74 -1.33 -16.79
CA GLY A 79 -14.94 -1.43 -15.56
C GLY A 79 -15.27 -2.67 -14.74
N GLN A 80 -16.54 -3.08 -14.70
CA GLN A 80 -16.95 -4.35 -14.08
C GLN A 80 -16.37 -5.55 -14.83
N GLU A 81 -16.41 -5.55 -16.17
CA GLU A 81 -15.80 -6.61 -16.99
C GLU A 81 -14.31 -6.77 -16.68
N MET A 82 -13.58 -5.66 -16.54
CA MET A 82 -12.15 -5.68 -16.17
C MET A 82 -11.90 -6.23 -14.76
N LEU A 83 -12.80 -5.97 -13.81
CA LEU A 83 -12.70 -6.51 -12.45
C LEU A 83 -12.98 -8.02 -12.39
N MET A 84 -13.78 -8.55 -13.32
CA MET A 84 -14.19 -9.95 -13.40
C MET A 84 -13.21 -10.83 -14.21
N LYS A 85 -12.38 -10.24 -15.09
CA LYS A 85 -11.32 -10.93 -15.87
C LYS A 85 -10.13 -11.44 -15.03
N LYS A 86 -10.35 -11.70 -13.74
CA LYS A 86 -9.31 -11.96 -12.76
C LYS A 86 -8.90 -13.43 -12.69
#